data_AF-F8NWV0-F1
#
_entry.id   AF-F8NWV0-F1
#
_cell.length_a   1.000
_cell.length_b   1.000
_cell.length_c   1.000
_cell.angle_alpha   90.00
_cell.angle_beta   90.00
_cell.angle_gamma   90.00
#
_symmetry.space_group_name_H-M   'P 1'
#
loop_
_entity.id
_entity.type
_entity.pdbx_description
1 polymer ?
#
loop_
_entity_poly.entity_id
_entity_poly.type
_entity_poly.pdbx_seq_one_letter_code
_entity_poly.pdbx_strand_id
1 'polypeptide(L)'
;MATTSARLLQLAIPLVKTHGFTREALSRSVLSLPTPHAQPLPDAAITSLFGQGDNARKSLIDTWLEDAREQMKATQSTVVKDVLWARLQHNEPVLNYLPDAFAVLASSSTFLPLDPEPAITHAAKVANEACWIAYPTEKSWHTRRASIAAIYLASELHQLTSPSTTYQFLSSLIETSSAAETSLTEAQIFGSYVFKSWAGIVKSTGVFL
;
A
#
# COMPACT_ATOMS: atom_id res chain seq x y z
N MET A 1 -20.22 15.40 7.09
CA MET A 1 -19.96 16.08 5.80
C MET A 1 -18.50 15.85 5.47
N ALA A 2 -18.20 15.01 4.49
CA ALA A 2 -16.80 14.84 4.06
C ALA A 2 -16.30 16.19 3.54
N THR A 3 -15.17 16.66 4.07
CA THR A 3 -14.52 17.90 3.63
C THR A 3 -14.23 17.81 2.13
N THR A 4 -14.34 18.93 1.41
CA THR A 4 -14.10 19.00 -0.06
C THR A 4 -12.81 18.30 -0.47
N SER A 5 -11.75 18.37 0.36
CA SER A 5 -10.48 17.70 0.13
C SER A 5 -10.56 16.16 0.15
N ALA A 6 -11.28 15.55 1.09
CA ALA A 6 -11.46 14.10 1.14
C ALA A 6 -12.18 13.57 -0.11
N ARG A 7 -13.19 14.32 -0.60
CA ARG A 7 -13.87 13.96 -1.85
C ARG A 7 -12.96 14.06 -3.06
N LEU A 8 -12.10 15.06 -3.12
CA LEU A 8 -11.13 15.21 -4.20
C LEU A 8 -10.08 14.10 -4.20
N LEU A 9 -9.61 13.66 -3.03
CA LEU A 9 -8.71 12.50 -2.92
C LEU A 9 -9.36 11.24 -3.48
N GLN A 10 -10.63 10.98 -3.15
CA GLN A 10 -11.39 9.86 -3.69
C GLN A 10 -11.55 9.93 -5.21
N LEU A 11 -11.79 11.13 -5.77
CA LEU A 11 -11.86 11.33 -7.22
C LEU A 11 -10.50 11.23 -7.92
N ALA A 12 -9.39 11.38 -7.18
CA ALA A 12 -8.04 11.24 -7.72
C ALA A 12 -7.57 9.77 -7.84
N ILE A 13 -8.12 8.85 -7.04
CA ILE A 13 -7.82 7.40 -7.08
C ILE A 13 -7.79 6.82 -8.51
N PRO A 14 -8.83 6.96 -9.34
CA PRO A 14 -8.81 6.40 -10.69
C PRO A 14 -7.75 7.05 -11.61
N LEU A 15 -7.34 8.30 -11.32
CA LEU A 15 -6.35 9.03 -12.10
C LEU A 15 -4.92 8.52 -11.85
N VAL A 16 -4.67 7.82 -10.74
CA VAL A 16 -3.36 7.22 -10.42
C VAL A 16 -2.92 6.25 -11.52
N LYS A 17 -3.86 5.54 -12.17
CA LYS A 17 -3.57 4.60 -13.27
C LYS A 17 -2.90 5.25 -14.48
N THR A 18 -3.05 6.57 -14.64
CA THR A 18 -2.53 7.31 -15.80
C THR A 18 -1.52 8.39 -15.43
N HIS A 19 -1.63 8.97 -14.23
CA HIS A 19 -0.80 10.09 -13.78
C HIS A 19 0.07 9.74 -12.57
N GLY A 20 -0.01 8.51 -12.06
CA GLY A 20 0.69 8.07 -10.85
C GLY A 20 0.25 8.80 -9.57
N PHE A 21 1.00 8.59 -8.49
CA PHE A 21 0.78 9.23 -7.19
C PHE A 21 1.39 10.65 -7.17
N THR A 22 0.81 11.53 -7.98
CA THR A 22 1.36 12.87 -8.26
C THR A 22 0.40 13.99 -7.88
N ARG A 23 0.96 15.20 -7.75
CA ARG A 23 0.18 16.43 -7.57
C ARG A 23 -0.71 16.74 -8.78
N GLU A 24 -0.32 16.28 -9.96
CA GLU A 24 -1.13 16.39 -11.18
C GLU A 24 -2.41 15.55 -11.10
N ALA A 25 -2.33 14.32 -10.56
CA ALA A 25 -3.52 13.51 -10.32
C ALA A 25 -4.51 14.22 -9.37
N LEU A 26 -4.01 14.88 -8.33
CA LEU A 26 -4.83 15.70 -7.42
C LEU A 26 -5.40 16.93 -8.13
N SER A 27 -4.59 17.62 -8.93
CA SER A 27 -5.00 18.80 -9.71
C SER A 27 -6.16 18.49 -10.66
N ARG A 28 -6.13 17.33 -11.32
CA ARG A 28 -7.17 16.91 -12.26
C ARG A 28 -8.43 16.36 -11.60
N SER A 29 -8.40 16.00 -10.32
CA SER A 29 -9.55 15.42 -9.61
C SER A 29 -10.80 16.30 -9.64
N VAL A 30 -10.65 17.64 -9.70
CA VAL A 30 -11.77 18.59 -9.79
C VAL A 30 -12.56 18.50 -11.10
N LEU A 31 -11.97 17.94 -12.15
CA LEU A 31 -12.63 17.72 -13.43
C LEU A 31 -13.70 16.60 -13.34
N SER A 32 -13.61 15.76 -12.30
CA SER A 32 -14.53 14.65 -12.06
C SER A 32 -15.61 14.98 -11.02
N LEU A 33 -15.75 16.25 -10.61
CA LEU A 33 -16.80 16.68 -9.69
C LEU A 33 -18.19 16.63 -10.36
N PRO A 34 -19.29 16.46 -9.59
CA PRO A 34 -20.65 16.55 -10.13
C PRO A 34 -20.96 17.87 -10.85
N THR A 35 -20.33 18.95 -10.40
CA THR A 35 -20.22 20.21 -11.13
C THR A 35 -18.74 20.41 -11.46
N PRO A 36 -18.28 19.95 -12.64
CA PRO A 36 -16.87 19.95 -12.99
C PRO A 36 -16.29 21.36 -13.01
N HIS A 37 -15.06 21.50 -12.52
CA HIS A 37 -14.28 22.70 -12.77
C HIS A 37 -13.81 22.74 -14.24
N ALA A 38 -13.65 23.93 -14.82
CA ALA A 38 -13.26 24.06 -16.23
C ALA A 38 -11.77 23.71 -16.48
N GLN A 39 -10.94 23.86 -15.46
CA GLN A 39 -9.48 23.66 -15.54
C GLN A 39 -8.97 22.93 -14.29
N PRO A 40 -7.83 22.21 -14.39
CA PRO A 40 -7.16 21.63 -13.23
C PRO A 40 -6.82 22.69 -12.17
N LEU A 41 -6.69 22.27 -10.90
CA LEU A 41 -6.31 23.19 -9.82
C LEU A 41 -4.86 23.66 -9.97
N PRO A 42 -4.57 24.96 -9.73
CA PRO A 42 -3.19 25.44 -9.67
C PRO A 42 -2.46 24.82 -8.47
N ASP A 43 -1.12 24.74 -8.55
CA ASP A 43 -0.30 24.11 -7.51
C ASP A 43 -0.48 24.75 -6.12
N ALA A 44 -0.70 26.07 -6.05
CA ALA A 44 -1.00 26.77 -4.81
C ALA A 44 -2.26 26.25 -4.10
N ALA A 45 -3.30 25.88 -4.87
CA ALA A 45 -4.51 25.29 -4.32
C ALA A 45 -4.26 23.87 -3.81
N ILE A 46 -3.46 23.07 -4.53
CA ILE A 46 -3.04 21.73 -4.07
C ILE A 46 -2.25 21.83 -2.77
N THR A 47 -1.32 22.78 -2.67
CA THR A 47 -0.58 23.06 -1.43
C THR A 47 -1.51 23.43 -0.28
N SER A 48 -2.51 24.28 -0.52
CA SER A 48 -3.46 24.69 0.51
C SER A 48 -4.38 23.55 0.98
N LEU A 49 -4.72 22.60 0.09
CA LEU A 49 -5.68 21.53 0.39
C LEU A 49 -5.02 20.27 0.96
N PHE A 50 -3.81 19.94 0.50
CA PHE A 50 -3.16 18.65 0.78
C PHE A 50 -1.73 18.80 1.32
N GLY A 51 -1.24 20.02 1.49
CA GLY A 51 0.10 20.32 1.97
C GLY A 51 1.16 20.43 0.88
N GLN A 52 2.35 20.86 1.30
CA GLN A 52 3.49 21.09 0.40
C GLN A 52 4.19 19.80 -0.01
N GLY A 53 4.72 19.78 -1.24
CA GLY A 53 5.58 18.72 -1.73
C GLY A 53 4.96 17.32 -1.59
N ASP A 54 5.72 16.42 -0.98
CA ASP A 54 5.35 15.02 -0.77
C ASP A 54 4.18 14.81 0.19
N ASN A 55 3.82 15.78 1.05
CA ASN A 55 2.66 15.62 1.94
C ASN A 55 1.36 15.43 1.16
N ALA A 56 1.22 16.12 0.03
CA ALA A 56 0.07 15.95 -0.86
C ALA A 56 0.07 14.55 -1.50
N ARG A 57 1.25 14.07 -1.91
CA ARG A 57 1.41 12.73 -2.50
C ARG A 57 1.14 11.63 -1.47
N LYS A 58 1.68 11.76 -0.26
CA LYS A 58 1.42 10.86 0.89
C LYS A 58 -0.08 10.77 1.18
N SER A 59 -0.79 11.91 1.19
CA SER A 59 -2.25 11.93 1.39
C SER A 59 -3.00 11.12 0.31
N LEU A 60 -2.58 11.22 -0.95
CA LEU A 60 -3.16 10.43 -2.05
C LEU A 60 -2.83 8.95 -1.91
N ILE A 61 -1.58 8.61 -1.57
CA ILE A 61 -1.15 7.23 -1.36
C ILE A 61 -1.93 6.60 -0.21
N ASP A 62 -2.04 7.27 0.94
CA ASP A 62 -2.79 6.79 2.10
C ASP A 62 -4.27 6.57 1.77
N THR A 63 -4.88 7.48 1.00
CA THR A 63 -6.27 7.34 0.56
C THR A 63 -6.43 6.13 -0.35
N TRP A 64 -5.52 5.93 -1.30
CA TRP A 64 -5.54 4.77 -2.19
C TRP A 64 -5.32 3.44 -1.43
N LEU A 65 -4.43 3.43 -0.44
CA LEU A 65 -4.20 2.26 0.42
C LEU A 65 -5.44 1.92 1.26
N GLU A 66 -6.19 2.93 1.73
CA GLU A 66 -7.46 2.74 2.42
C GLU A 66 -8.55 2.22 1.47
N ASP A 67 -8.74 2.84 0.31
CA ASP A 67 -9.69 2.38 -0.69
C ASP A 67 -9.44 0.92 -1.09
N ALA A 68 -8.18 0.53 -1.30
CA ALA A 68 -7.83 -0.87 -1.58
C ALA A 68 -8.13 -1.82 -0.41
N ARG A 69 -8.08 -1.36 0.85
CA ARG A 69 -8.52 -2.13 2.02
C ARG A 69 -10.04 -2.21 2.11
N GLU A 70 -10.76 -1.15 1.78
CA GLU A 70 -12.23 -1.16 1.72
C GLU A 70 -12.74 -2.12 0.66
N GLN A 71 -12.13 -2.13 -0.52
CA GLN A 71 -12.46 -3.09 -1.58
C GLN A 71 -12.08 -4.52 -1.20
N MET A 72 -10.95 -4.72 -0.50
CA MET A 72 -10.60 -6.01 0.11
C MET A 72 -11.68 -6.50 1.07
N LYS A 73 -12.24 -5.63 1.93
CA LYS A 73 -13.35 -5.98 2.85
C LYS A 73 -14.64 -6.36 2.14
N ALA A 74 -14.89 -5.80 0.96
CA ALA A 74 -16.05 -6.13 0.15
C ALA A 74 -15.97 -7.53 -0.51
N THR A 75 -14.82 -8.20 -0.40
CA THR A 75 -14.63 -9.56 -0.91
C THR A 75 -15.51 -10.55 -0.14
N GLN A 76 -16.19 -11.45 -0.85
CA GLN A 76 -17.12 -12.43 -0.26
C GLN A 76 -16.44 -13.68 0.31
N SER A 77 -15.10 -13.75 0.31
CA SER A 77 -14.35 -14.91 0.81
C SER A 77 -13.95 -14.71 2.28
N THR A 78 -14.05 -15.80 3.05
CA THR A 78 -13.53 -15.88 4.42
C THR A 78 -12.17 -16.58 4.47
N VAL A 79 -11.58 -16.94 3.32
CA VAL A 79 -10.26 -17.57 3.25
C VAL A 79 -9.20 -16.47 3.18
N VAL A 80 -8.26 -16.44 4.14
CA VAL A 80 -7.20 -15.40 4.20
C VAL A 80 -6.47 -15.26 2.88
N LYS A 81 -6.15 -16.37 2.21
CA LYS A 81 -5.46 -16.36 0.93
C LYS A 81 -6.22 -15.51 -0.09
N ASP A 82 -7.51 -15.76 -0.26
CA ASP A 82 -8.34 -15.06 -1.24
C ASP A 82 -8.52 -13.58 -0.88
N VAL A 83 -8.64 -13.29 0.42
CA VAL A 83 -8.73 -11.92 0.94
C VAL A 83 -7.44 -11.13 0.67
N LEU A 84 -6.26 -11.73 0.87
CA LEU A 84 -4.98 -11.12 0.53
C LEU A 84 -4.76 -11.04 -0.99
N TRP A 85 -5.25 -12.01 -1.77
CA TRP A 85 -5.26 -11.95 -3.23
C TRP A 85 -6.04 -10.75 -3.72
N ALA A 86 -7.26 -10.54 -3.21
CA ALA A 86 -8.08 -9.38 -3.57
C ALA A 86 -7.36 -8.06 -3.26
N ARG A 87 -6.62 -7.99 -2.14
CA ARG A 87 -5.80 -6.81 -1.83
C ARG A 87 -4.65 -6.63 -2.82
N LEU A 88 -3.90 -7.68 -3.16
CA LEU A 88 -2.80 -7.58 -4.13
C LEU A 88 -3.30 -7.25 -5.55
N GLN A 89 -4.49 -7.71 -5.92
CA GLN A 89 -5.07 -7.42 -7.23
C GLN A 89 -5.31 -5.92 -7.45
N HIS A 90 -5.58 -5.16 -6.38
CA HIS A 90 -5.70 -3.69 -6.45
C HIS A 90 -4.43 -2.99 -6.90
N ASN A 91 -3.27 -3.61 -6.70
CA ASN A 91 -1.99 -3.05 -7.10
C ASN A 91 -1.79 -3.15 -8.62
N GLU A 92 -2.39 -4.15 -9.29
CA GLU A 92 -2.13 -4.48 -10.71
C GLU A 92 -2.24 -3.27 -11.66
N PRO A 93 -3.28 -2.43 -11.59
CA PRO A 93 -3.43 -1.30 -12.52
C PRO A 93 -2.40 -0.18 -12.31
N VAL A 94 -1.65 -0.20 -11.21
CA VAL A 94 -0.74 0.88 -10.80
C VAL A 94 0.65 0.38 -10.44
N LEU A 95 1.00 -0.88 -10.75
CA LEU A 95 2.29 -1.49 -10.36
C LEU A 95 3.49 -0.64 -10.73
N ASN A 96 3.48 -0.02 -11.91
CA ASN A 96 4.57 0.83 -12.40
C ASN A 96 4.79 2.10 -11.55
N TYR A 97 3.80 2.52 -10.77
CA TYR A 97 3.85 3.73 -9.93
C TYR A 97 4.08 3.41 -8.45
N LEU A 98 3.96 2.13 -8.04
CA LEU A 98 4.08 1.74 -6.64
C LEU A 98 5.50 1.85 -6.06
N PRO A 99 6.58 1.52 -6.78
CA PRO A 99 7.93 1.73 -6.26
C PRO A 99 8.18 3.18 -5.84
N ASP A 100 7.79 4.14 -6.68
CA ASP A 100 7.90 5.57 -6.39
C ASP A 100 6.99 5.98 -5.24
N ALA A 101 5.76 5.45 -5.17
CA ALA A 101 4.83 5.73 -4.08
C ALA A 101 5.38 5.24 -2.73
N PHE A 102 5.93 4.03 -2.68
CA PHE A 102 6.51 3.49 -1.47
C PHE A 102 7.82 4.20 -1.08
N ALA A 103 8.62 4.65 -2.06
CA ALA A 103 9.76 5.52 -1.79
C ALA A 103 9.33 6.85 -1.14
N VAL A 104 8.22 7.44 -1.59
CA VAL A 104 7.64 8.63 -0.97
C VAL A 104 7.14 8.35 0.44
N LEU A 105 6.46 7.24 0.68
CA LEU A 105 6.06 6.87 2.04
C LEU A 105 7.27 6.69 2.95
N ALA A 106 8.31 6.02 2.45
CA ALA A 106 9.55 5.76 3.17
C ALA A 106 10.40 7.02 3.40
N SER A 107 10.12 8.13 2.71
CA SER A 107 10.89 9.35 2.88
C SER A 107 10.64 9.94 4.27
N SER A 108 11.68 9.94 5.10
CA SER A 108 11.60 10.51 6.43
C SER A 108 11.87 12.01 6.40
N SER A 109 11.21 12.77 7.27
CA SER A 109 11.61 14.13 7.63
C SER A 109 12.67 14.16 8.73
N THR A 110 13.06 12.99 9.26
CA THR A 110 14.01 12.80 10.36
C THR A 110 15.39 12.46 9.82
N PHE A 111 16.43 12.47 10.66
CA PHE A 111 17.84 12.23 10.29
C PHE A 111 18.14 10.87 9.63
N LEU A 112 17.18 9.94 9.55
CA LEU A 112 17.33 8.66 8.87
C LEU A 112 16.87 8.80 7.41
N PRO A 113 17.64 8.33 6.41
CA PRO A 113 17.28 8.50 5.01
C PRO A 113 16.02 7.72 4.60
N LEU A 114 15.66 6.66 5.34
CA LEU A 114 14.50 5.81 5.07
C LEU A 114 13.80 5.46 6.38
N ASP A 115 12.47 5.53 6.35
CA ASP A 115 11.59 5.13 7.43
C ASP A 115 10.77 3.88 7.02
N PRO A 116 10.98 2.72 7.66
CA PRO A 116 10.22 1.50 7.38
C PRO A 116 8.84 1.48 8.07
N GLU A 117 8.56 2.38 9.02
CA GLU A 117 7.33 2.41 9.80
C GLU A 117 6.06 2.44 8.91
N PRO A 118 5.99 3.24 7.83
CA PRO A 118 4.80 3.30 6.98
C PRO A 118 4.49 1.96 6.30
N ALA A 119 5.51 1.25 5.82
CA ALA A 119 5.36 -0.06 5.17
C ALA A 119 4.89 -1.12 6.17
N ILE A 120 5.48 -1.15 7.36
CA ILE A 120 5.11 -2.06 8.44
C ILE A 120 3.67 -1.78 8.89
N THR A 121 3.31 -0.50 9.05
CA THR A 121 1.96 -0.08 9.44
C THR A 121 0.92 -0.45 8.39
N HIS A 122 1.23 -0.26 7.11
CA HIS A 122 0.38 -0.70 5.99
C HIS A 122 0.14 -2.20 6.01
N ALA A 123 1.21 -3.01 6.09
CA ALA A 123 1.09 -4.47 6.16
C ALA A 123 0.32 -4.94 7.40
N ALA A 124 0.53 -4.31 8.55
CA ALA A 124 -0.19 -4.62 9.78
C ALA A 124 -1.70 -4.31 9.65
N LYS A 125 -2.07 -3.19 9.01
CA LYS A 125 -3.48 -2.85 8.74
C LYS A 125 -4.13 -3.89 7.81
N VAL A 126 -3.46 -4.28 6.73
CA VAL A 126 -3.97 -5.32 5.82
C VAL A 126 -4.14 -6.65 6.55
N ALA A 127 -3.14 -7.08 7.31
CA ALA A 127 -3.20 -8.33 8.07
C ALA A 127 -4.30 -8.32 9.13
N ASN A 128 -4.51 -7.18 9.80
CA ASN A 128 -5.58 -7.01 10.76
C ASN A 128 -6.95 -7.28 10.13
N GLU A 129 -7.22 -6.68 8.97
CA GLU A 129 -8.48 -6.87 8.25
C GLU A 129 -8.63 -8.30 7.72
N ALA A 130 -7.57 -8.88 7.15
CA ALA A 130 -7.59 -10.26 6.67
C ALA A 130 -7.91 -11.25 7.80
N CYS A 131 -7.28 -11.08 8.98
CA CYS A 131 -7.54 -11.92 10.13
C CYS A 131 -8.94 -11.68 10.71
N TRP A 132 -9.45 -10.45 10.70
CA TRP A 132 -10.81 -10.16 11.14
C TRP A 132 -11.85 -10.86 10.27
N ILE A 133 -11.67 -10.82 8.95
CA ILE A 133 -12.56 -11.46 7.97
C ILE A 133 -12.52 -12.99 8.11
N ALA A 134 -11.32 -13.57 8.24
CA ALA A 134 -11.15 -15.03 8.21
C ALA A 134 -11.27 -15.73 9.57
N TYR A 135 -10.90 -15.06 10.66
CA TYR A 135 -10.79 -15.65 11.99
C TYR A 135 -11.39 -14.75 13.09
N PRO A 136 -12.69 -14.41 13.00
CA PRO A 136 -13.31 -13.42 13.89
C PRO A 136 -13.30 -13.81 15.38
N THR A 137 -13.19 -15.10 15.70
CA THR A 137 -13.33 -15.64 17.07
C THR A 137 -12.05 -16.26 17.64
N GLU A 138 -10.91 -16.17 16.95
CA GLU A 138 -9.69 -16.87 17.36
C GLU A 138 -8.91 -16.14 18.47
N LYS A 139 -8.46 -16.88 19.50
CA LYS A 139 -7.76 -16.32 20.67
C LYS A 139 -6.28 -16.02 20.45
N SER A 140 -5.64 -16.63 19.44
CA SER A 140 -4.22 -16.47 19.06
C SER A 140 -3.98 -15.30 18.09
N TRP A 141 -4.87 -14.30 18.10
CA TRP A 141 -4.98 -13.29 17.06
C TRP A 141 -3.70 -12.49 16.80
N HIS A 142 -2.89 -12.23 17.82
CA HIS A 142 -1.66 -11.44 17.70
C HIS A 142 -0.59 -12.15 16.86
N THR A 143 -0.30 -13.41 17.18
CA THR A 143 0.72 -14.22 16.51
C THR A 143 0.37 -14.42 15.04
N ARG A 144 -0.92 -14.71 14.77
CA ARG A 144 -1.41 -14.88 13.40
C ARG A 144 -1.34 -13.57 12.61
N ARG A 145 -1.75 -12.43 13.19
CA ARG A 145 -1.64 -11.12 12.52
C ARG A 145 -0.20 -10.75 12.17
N ALA A 146 0.76 -11.05 13.06
CA ALA A 146 2.17 -10.80 12.77
C ALA A 146 2.68 -11.65 11.59
N SER A 147 2.38 -12.95 11.57
CA SER A 147 2.73 -13.82 10.43
C SER A 147 2.08 -13.35 9.13
N ILE A 148 0.77 -13.07 9.15
CA ILE A 148 0.05 -12.59 7.96
C ILE A 148 0.59 -11.25 7.47
N ALA A 149 0.98 -10.33 8.37
CA ALA A 149 1.60 -9.07 7.98
C ALA A 149 2.95 -9.30 7.25
N ALA A 150 3.79 -10.20 7.77
CA ALA A 150 5.06 -10.55 7.14
C ALA A 150 4.86 -11.21 5.77
N ILE A 151 3.93 -12.15 5.67
CA ILE A 151 3.57 -12.84 4.41
C ILE A 151 3.06 -11.83 3.37
N TYR A 152 2.15 -10.93 3.76
CA TYR A 152 1.62 -9.91 2.88
C TYR A 152 2.71 -8.95 2.41
N LEU A 153 3.53 -8.43 3.32
CA LEU A 153 4.61 -7.51 2.99
C LEU A 153 5.63 -8.13 2.02
N ALA A 154 6.00 -9.40 2.26
CA ALA A 154 6.88 -10.14 1.37
C ALA A 154 6.25 -10.33 -0.01
N SER A 155 4.95 -10.65 -0.06
CA SER A 155 4.23 -10.86 -1.31
C SER A 155 4.03 -9.58 -2.11
N GLU A 156 3.74 -8.46 -1.46
CA GLU A 156 3.61 -7.14 -2.10
C GLU A 156 4.97 -6.70 -2.68
N LEU A 157 6.07 -6.92 -1.96
CA LEU A 157 7.40 -6.64 -2.48
C LEU A 157 7.79 -7.57 -3.63
N HIS A 158 7.45 -8.85 -3.54
CA HIS A 158 7.61 -9.80 -4.63
C HIS A 158 6.80 -9.35 -5.85
N GLN A 159 5.58 -8.83 -5.67
CA GLN A 159 4.74 -8.31 -6.74
C GLN A 159 5.41 -7.18 -7.53
N LEU A 160 6.17 -6.30 -6.87
CA LEU A 160 6.87 -5.20 -7.54
C LEU A 160 8.01 -5.68 -8.45
N THR A 161 8.59 -6.84 -8.15
CA THR A 161 9.76 -7.37 -8.87
C THR A 161 9.41 -8.53 -9.81
N SER A 162 8.38 -9.29 -9.50
CA SER A 162 7.95 -10.50 -10.23
C SER A 162 6.43 -10.64 -10.19
N PRO A 163 5.67 -9.75 -10.85
CA PRO A 163 4.21 -9.71 -10.77
C PRO A 163 3.53 -11.03 -11.13
N SER A 164 4.05 -11.74 -12.15
CA SER A 164 3.44 -12.96 -12.71
C SER A 164 3.40 -14.14 -11.75
N THR A 165 4.29 -14.19 -10.75
CA THR A 165 4.39 -15.32 -9.81
C THR A 165 3.89 -14.97 -8.40
N THR A 166 3.40 -13.75 -8.19
CA THR A 166 2.97 -13.23 -6.89
C THR A 166 1.94 -14.10 -6.17
N TYR A 167 0.89 -14.53 -6.87
CA TYR A 167 -0.20 -15.29 -6.24
C TYR A 167 0.24 -16.70 -5.82
N GLN A 168 1.13 -17.32 -6.60
CA GLN A 168 1.75 -18.60 -6.25
C GLN A 168 2.68 -18.44 -5.05
N PHE A 169 3.50 -17.38 -5.04
CA PHE A 169 4.39 -17.06 -3.93
C PHE A 169 3.64 -16.81 -2.62
N LEU A 170 2.56 -16.02 -2.65
CA LEU A 170 1.71 -15.81 -1.48
C LEU A 170 1.08 -17.13 -0.98
N SER A 171 0.61 -17.98 -1.90
CA SER A 171 0.01 -19.26 -1.53
C SER A 171 1.01 -20.19 -0.84
N SER A 172 2.23 -20.30 -1.38
CA SER A 172 3.27 -21.14 -0.79
C SER A 172 3.70 -20.64 0.60
N LEU A 173 3.75 -19.33 0.82
CA LEU A 173 4.03 -18.75 2.14
C LEU A 173 2.92 -19.05 3.16
N ILE A 174 1.65 -18.96 2.77
CA ILE A 174 0.52 -19.30 3.65
C ILE A 174 0.55 -20.79 4.01
N GLU A 175 0.75 -21.66 3.02
CA GLU A 175 0.84 -23.11 3.23
C GLU A 175 2.00 -23.46 4.16
N THR A 176 3.17 -22.87 3.95
CA THR A 176 4.36 -23.09 4.80
C THR A 176 4.12 -22.61 6.23
N SER A 177 3.58 -21.40 6.41
CA SER A 177 3.28 -20.87 7.76
C SER A 177 2.18 -21.66 8.48
N SER A 178 1.25 -22.30 7.75
CA SER A 178 0.25 -23.17 8.37
C SER A 178 0.84 -24.51 8.83
N ALA A 179 1.89 -24.98 8.17
CA ALA A 179 2.61 -26.20 8.52
C ALA A 179 3.67 -25.99 9.61
N ALA A 180 4.19 -24.76 9.74
CA ALA A 180 5.18 -24.37 10.74
C ALA A 180 4.51 -23.65 11.94
N GLU A 181 4.26 -24.36 13.04
CA GLU A 181 3.65 -23.79 14.27
C GLU A 181 4.53 -22.77 15.04
N THR A 182 5.56 -22.12 14.45
CA THR A 182 6.49 -21.27 15.22
C THR A 182 6.96 -20.01 14.49
N SER A 183 6.36 -18.85 14.82
CA SER A 183 6.38 -17.61 14.02
C SER A 183 7.42 -16.55 14.41
N LEU A 184 8.58 -16.92 14.96
CA LEU A 184 9.59 -15.94 15.41
C LEU A 184 10.85 -15.91 14.52
N THR A 185 11.26 -17.07 14.01
CA THR A 185 12.51 -17.20 13.23
C THR A 185 12.36 -16.69 11.80
N GLU A 186 11.16 -16.80 11.21
CA GLU A 186 10.87 -16.36 9.84
C GLU A 186 10.85 -14.83 9.71
N ALA A 187 10.18 -14.12 10.62
CA ALA A 187 10.07 -12.66 10.60
C ALA A 187 11.45 -11.94 10.58
N GLN A 188 12.45 -12.50 11.28
CA GLN A 188 13.81 -11.96 11.33
C GLN A 188 14.57 -12.17 10.00
N ILE A 189 14.45 -13.35 9.39
CA ILE A 189 15.08 -13.66 8.11
C ILE A 189 14.44 -12.82 6.99
N PHE A 190 13.11 -12.66 7.01
CA PHE A 190 12.37 -11.87 6.03
C PHE A 190 12.59 -10.36 6.15
N GLY A 191 12.72 -9.81 7.37
CA GLY A 191 13.08 -8.41 7.57
C GLY A 191 14.40 -8.03 6.88
N SER A 192 15.39 -8.94 6.90
CA SER A 192 16.67 -8.73 6.21
C SER A 192 16.55 -8.75 4.68
N TYR A 193 15.61 -9.52 4.12
CA TYR A 193 15.35 -9.61 2.69
C TYR A 193 14.58 -8.39 2.17
N VAL A 194 13.52 -8.00 2.90
CA VAL A 194 12.72 -6.80 2.59
C VAL A 194 13.59 -5.54 2.62
N PHE A 195 14.41 -5.38 3.65
CA PHE A 195 15.34 -4.25 3.75
C PHE A 195 16.37 -4.20 2.62
N LYS A 196 16.97 -5.35 2.25
CA LYS A 196 17.93 -5.42 1.14
C LYS A 196 17.28 -5.15 -0.23
N SER A 197 16.06 -5.62 -0.44
CA SER A 197 15.34 -5.43 -1.69
C SER A 197 14.87 -3.98 -1.87
N TRP A 198 14.43 -3.33 -0.78
CA TRP A 198 14.16 -1.88 -0.77
C TRP A 198 15.43 -1.04 -1.00
N ALA A 199 16.56 -1.41 -0.39
CA ALA A 199 17.84 -0.75 -0.64
C ALA A 199 18.29 -0.88 -2.11
N GLY A 200 17.96 -2.00 -2.78
CA GLY A 200 18.21 -2.19 -4.20
C GLY A 200 17.38 -1.27 -5.10
N ILE A 201 16.08 -1.12 -4.81
CA ILE A 201 15.14 -0.27 -5.56
C ILE A 201 15.49 1.23 -5.41
N VAL A 202 15.92 1.65 -4.21
CA VAL A 202 16.39 3.03 -3.96
C VAL A 202 17.73 3.30 -4.67
N LYS A 203 18.62 2.30 -4.73
CA LYS A 203 19.88 2.42 -5.45
C LYS A 203 19.69 2.48 -6.98
N SER A 204 18.65 1.85 -7.53
CA SER A 204 18.37 1.86 -8.98
C SER A 204 17.64 3.10 -9.48
N THR A 205 17.08 3.94 -8.58
CA THR A 205 16.34 5.17 -8.93
C THR A 205 17.23 6.41 -9.03
N GLY A 206 18.55 6.30 -8.84
CA GLY A 206 19.50 7.39 -9.11
C GLY A 206 19.46 8.55 -8.12
N VAL A 207 18.79 8.40 -6.97
CA VAL A 207 18.69 9.44 -5.91
C VAL A 207 20.00 9.60 -5.12
N PHE A 208 20.98 8.72 -5.34
CA PHE A 208 22.36 8.87 -4.85
C PHE A 208 23.34 8.85 -6.02
N LEU A 209 23.60 10.04 -6.57
CA LEU A 209 24.88 10.44 -7.14
C LEU A 209 25.42 11.62 -6.34
#